data_AF-A0AAE0L310-F1
#
_entry.id   AF-A0AAE0L310-F1
#
_cell.length_a   1.000
_cell.length_b   1.000
_cell.length_c   1.000
_cell.angle_alpha   90.00
_cell.angle_beta   90.00
_cell.angle_gamma   90.00
#
_symmetry.space_group_name_H-M   'P 1'
#
loop_
_entity.id
_entity.type
_entity.pdbx_description
1 polymer ?
#
loop_
_entity_poly.entity_id
_entity_poly.type
_entity_poly.pdbx_seq_one_letter_code
_entity_poly.pdbx_strand_id
1 'polypeptide(L)'
;MWCSAYRPVPTIGDQRHEAGADSPMPAPRADEQHGGLPVHDAATPQAAHTPLPSRLGRPTTVTARVAVSANGSPPGGVEASTPTMSSLVSVSNGFPSSNDASGGAVSHTRVRMLSLKQMKELMTEVYASKAKSDARSTSSGTVMETMQQHLYTFLNQKFGLRALVLEWAGSILSAVDRFTTSDSEVASFGKILSGTIDEGFHLKQHQLSETVVELLRAYLKSKHHYRRDNEIAAMLQKRLTGFVYEEEWIDIVRYMYNHQDSVILIQRIKGLAESWAVRDDPAGRRGVAASPVKGGSTSPSPRKGPAAGAKRAQRKVPFNDLLQVFLFHNLDCHEQNLSQLVAATREVDLSGTGLLNHEQFQQFCENVHPAMTLRDIQDLADSLDTHGTGTITSSCAITALSAELSRGAGKG
;
A
#
# COMPACT_ATOMS: atom_id res chain seq x y z
N MET A 1 6.80 2.59 -17.99
CA MET A 1 6.34 3.88 -17.45
C MET A 1 5.65 3.61 -16.12
N TRP A 2 6.40 3.52 -15.03
CA TRP A 2 5.79 3.59 -13.70
C TRP A 2 5.31 5.03 -13.48
N CYS A 3 4.25 5.23 -12.71
CA CYS A 3 4.04 6.52 -12.07
C CYS A 3 5.35 6.88 -11.35
N SER A 4 6.14 7.76 -11.95
CA SER A 4 7.42 8.27 -11.45
C SER A 4 7.13 9.23 -10.29
N ALA A 5 6.49 8.71 -9.25
CA ALA A 5 5.84 9.49 -8.19
C ALA A 5 6.49 9.28 -6.81
N TYR A 6 7.43 8.35 -6.66
CA TYR A 6 8.27 8.32 -5.46
C TYR A 6 9.60 9.00 -5.76
N ARG A 7 9.62 10.33 -5.65
CA ARG A 7 10.89 10.99 -5.31
C ARG A 7 11.20 10.62 -3.86
N PRO A 8 12.36 10.04 -3.55
CA PRO A 8 12.75 9.85 -2.16
C PRO A 8 12.70 11.20 -1.44
N VAL A 9 12.00 11.24 -0.31
CA VAL A 9 11.88 12.44 0.52
C VAL A 9 13.29 12.85 0.94
N PRO A 10 13.79 14.04 0.58
CA PRO A 10 15.05 14.51 1.12
C PRO A 10 14.87 14.67 2.63
N THR A 11 15.76 14.04 3.40
CA THR A 11 15.82 14.18 4.85
C THR A 11 15.88 15.67 5.17
N ILE A 12 14.86 16.21 5.84
CA ILE A 12 14.77 17.62 6.22
C ILE A 12 15.82 17.87 7.29
N GLY A 13 17.03 18.23 6.86
CA GLY A 13 18.18 18.34 7.74
C GLY A 13 19.41 18.97 7.11
N ASP A 14 19.29 19.89 6.15
CA ASP A 14 20.24 21.00 5.96
C ASP A 14 19.80 21.86 4.75
N GLN A 15 19.09 22.95 5.02
CA GLN A 15 19.12 24.11 4.14
C GLN A 15 19.34 25.32 5.04
N ARG A 16 20.62 25.58 5.35
CA ARG A 16 21.04 26.88 5.83
C ARG A 16 20.96 27.88 4.68
N HIS A 17 20.40 29.04 5.03
CA HIS A 17 20.34 30.26 4.25
C HIS A 17 21.65 30.58 3.52
N GLU A 18 21.61 30.69 2.20
CA GLU A 18 22.41 31.69 1.49
C GLU A 18 21.45 32.80 1.02
N ALA A 19 21.57 33.95 1.67
CA ALA A 19 20.94 35.18 1.26
C ALA A 19 21.73 35.78 0.09
N GLY A 20 21.00 36.27 -0.91
CA GLY A 20 21.57 36.91 -2.10
C GLY A 20 22.27 38.23 -1.82
N ALA A 21 23.22 38.54 -2.68
CA ALA A 21 23.70 39.89 -2.96
C ALA A 21 23.83 40.05 -4.49
N ASP A 22 23.30 41.17 -4.97
CA ASP A 22 23.19 41.61 -6.37
C ASP A 22 24.53 42.05 -7.00
N SER A 23 24.65 41.76 -8.30
CA SER A 23 25.22 42.61 -9.37
C SER A 23 26.75 42.70 -9.64
N PRO A 24 27.17 43.07 -10.89
CA PRO A 24 28.26 42.38 -11.62
C PRO A 24 29.51 43.22 -12.02
N MET A 25 30.63 42.52 -12.31
CA MET A 25 31.80 42.86 -13.18
C MET A 25 32.66 44.12 -12.81
N PRO A 26 33.92 44.32 -13.28
CA PRO A 26 34.70 43.56 -14.28
C PRO A 26 36.16 43.19 -13.85
N ALA A 27 36.82 42.38 -14.69
CA ALA A 27 38.25 42.08 -14.66
C ALA A 27 39.14 43.28 -15.04
N PRO A 28 40.43 43.24 -14.67
CA PRO A 28 41.47 43.50 -15.66
C PRO A 28 42.71 42.58 -15.62
N ARG A 29 43.32 42.52 -16.82
CA ARG A 29 44.65 42.09 -17.31
C ARG A 29 45.81 42.19 -16.30
N ALA A 30 46.70 41.20 -16.18
CA ALA A 30 47.82 40.77 -17.04
C ALA A 30 49.15 41.50 -16.76
N ASP A 31 50.24 40.72 -16.83
CA ASP A 31 51.68 41.05 -16.74
C ASP A 31 52.21 41.32 -15.32
N GLU A 32 53.37 40.83 -14.87
CA GLU A 32 54.61 40.52 -15.58
C GLU A 32 55.51 39.57 -14.76
N GLN A 33 56.51 39.02 -15.46
CA GLN A 33 57.45 37.96 -15.12
C GLN A 33 58.56 38.38 -14.14
N HIS A 34 59.15 37.44 -13.37
CA HIS A 34 60.59 37.06 -13.44
C HIS A 34 61.04 36.14 -12.30
N GLY A 35 61.79 35.08 -12.64
CA GLY A 35 63.01 34.73 -11.91
C GLY A 35 63.09 33.36 -11.22
N GLY A 36 63.83 32.43 -11.85
CA GLY A 36 64.89 31.68 -11.15
C GLY A 36 64.58 30.29 -10.58
N LEU A 37 64.97 29.25 -11.32
CA LEU A 37 65.38 27.93 -10.81
C LEU A 37 66.72 28.07 -10.04
N PRO A 38 67.08 27.21 -9.05
CA PRO A 38 67.45 25.82 -9.33
C PRO A 38 67.15 24.73 -8.25
N VAL A 39 67.00 23.51 -8.76
CA VAL A 39 67.50 22.20 -8.29
C VAL A 39 67.89 22.05 -6.82
N HIS A 40 67.22 21.14 -6.07
CA HIS A 40 67.88 20.16 -5.19
C HIS A 40 66.95 18.99 -4.80
N ASP A 41 67.62 17.85 -4.62
CA ASP A 41 67.19 16.49 -4.28
C ASP A 41 66.36 16.27 -3.01
N ALA A 42 65.61 15.16 -3.07
CA ALA A 42 65.45 14.11 -2.05
C ALA A 42 64.63 14.35 -0.75
N ALA A 43 64.02 13.22 -0.36
CA ALA A 43 63.67 12.75 0.98
C ALA A 43 62.24 13.00 1.52
N THR A 44 61.44 11.93 1.38
CA THR A 44 60.66 11.27 2.45
C THR A 44 60.94 11.72 3.89
N PRO A 45 59.91 11.75 4.75
CA PRO A 45 60.04 11.06 6.03
C PRO A 45 58.90 10.08 6.34
N GLN A 46 59.35 8.86 6.62
CA GLN A 46 58.77 7.81 7.47
C GLN A 46 58.45 8.37 8.86
N ALA A 47 57.28 8.08 9.43
CA ALA A 47 56.91 6.89 10.21
C ALA A 47 57.02 7.11 11.73
N ALA A 48 55.93 6.78 12.42
CA ALA A 48 55.85 6.21 13.77
C ALA A 48 54.37 6.17 14.18
N HIS A 49 53.81 5.22 14.92
CA HIS A 49 54.12 3.84 15.28
C HIS A 49 52.79 3.31 15.88
N THR A 50 52.42 2.08 15.48
CA THR A 50 51.47 1.10 16.06
C THR A 50 51.51 0.96 17.61
N PRO A 51 50.64 0.18 18.33
CA PRO A 51 49.93 -1.04 17.88
C PRO A 51 48.52 -1.36 18.46
N LEU A 52 47.92 -2.41 17.86
CA LEU A 52 46.87 -3.31 18.38
C LEU A 52 47.23 -3.95 19.75
N PRO A 53 46.26 -4.65 20.37
CA PRO A 53 46.53 -6.06 20.68
C PRO A 53 45.40 -7.03 20.31
N SER A 54 45.79 -8.28 20.03
CA SER A 54 44.95 -9.46 19.84
C SER A 54 45.10 -10.46 21.00
N ARG A 55 44.00 -11.17 21.31
CA ARG A 55 43.90 -12.61 21.71
C ARG A 55 44.47 -13.11 23.06
N LEU A 56 43.60 -13.73 23.88
CA LEU A 56 43.50 -15.19 24.18
C LEU A 56 42.69 -15.45 25.48
N GLY A 57 41.88 -16.52 25.50
CA GLY A 57 41.38 -17.12 26.76
C GLY A 57 40.11 -18.00 26.65
N ARG A 58 40.30 -19.32 26.54
CA ARG A 58 39.41 -20.42 27.03
C ARG A 58 40.15 -21.04 28.25
N PRO A 59 39.65 -22.05 29.03
CA PRO A 59 38.34 -22.72 29.10
C PRO A 59 37.82 -23.00 30.55
N THR A 60 36.63 -23.59 30.73
CA THR A 60 36.41 -24.83 31.55
C THR A 60 34.96 -25.36 31.49
N THR A 61 34.92 -26.67 31.72
CA THR A 61 33.91 -27.73 31.70
C THR A 61 32.73 -27.56 32.67
N VAL A 62 31.49 -27.91 32.25
CA VAL A 62 30.53 -28.66 33.09
C VAL A 62 29.68 -29.60 32.21
N THR A 63 29.63 -30.84 32.67
CA THR A 63 28.95 -32.05 32.22
C THR A 63 27.45 -32.01 32.52
N ALA A 64 26.59 -32.46 31.60
CA ALA A 64 25.34 -33.15 31.93
C ALA A 64 24.83 -33.99 30.75
N ARG A 65 24.83 -35.31 30.94
CA ARG A 65 24.13 -36.31 30.13
C ARG A 65 22.67 -36.36 30.56
N VAL A 66 21.74 -36.41 29.60
CA VAL A 66 20.58 -37.32 29.65
C VAL A 66 20.29 -37.78 28.22
N ALA A 67 20.33 -39.08 28.01
CA ALA A 67 19.88 -39.76 26.82
C ALA A 67 18.42 -40.19 27.03
N VAL A 68 17.56 -40.01 26.02
CA VAL A 68 16.47 -40.94 25.71
C VAL A 68 16.30 -40.97 24.19
N SER A 69 16.44 -42.18 23.67
CA SER A 69 16.14 -42.61 22.31
C SER A 69 14.64 -42.86 22.17
N ALA A 70 14.02 -42.50 21.04
CA ALA A 70 13.04 -43.35 20.35
C ALA A 70 12.55 -42.70 19.04
N ASN A 71 12.71 -43.48 17.97
CA ASN A 71 11.99 -43.50 16.71
C ASN A 71 10.61 -42.83 16.70
N GLY A 72 10.38 -42.02 15.67
CA GLY A 72 9.05 -41.64 15.20
C GLY A 72 9.13 -41.14 13.77
N SER A 73 8.90 -42.03 12.80
CA SER A 73 8.67 -41.69 11.41
C SER A 73 7.48 -40.72 11.30
N PRO A 74 7.52 -39.68 10.45
CA PRO A 74 6.33 -38.87 10.20
C PRO A 74 5.31 -39.67 9.35
N PRO A 75 4.01 -39.62 9.68
CA PRO A 75 2.97 -40.23 8.87
C PRO A 75 2.81 -39.43 7.57
N GLY A 76 2.45 -40.16 6.51
CA GLY A 76 2.32 -39.65 5.15
C GLY A 76 1.44 -38.41 5.02
N GLY A 77 1.87 -37.52 4.12
CA GLY A 77 1.09 -36.39 3.66
C GLY A 77 -0.23 -36.84 3.07
N VAL A 78 -1.31 -36.51 3.74
CA VAL A 78 -2.64 -36.51 3.17
C VAL A 78 -2.75 -35.16 2.46
N GLU A 79 -2.65 -35.16 1.13
CA GLU A 79 -2.96 -33.98 0.32
C GLU A 79 -4.42 -33.61 0.58
N ALA A 80 -4.64 -32.63 1.46
CA ALA A 80 -5.94 -32.05 1.68
C ALA A 80 -6.31 -31.26 0.42
N SER A 81 -7.13 -31.87 -0.44
CA SER A 81 -7.69 -31.20 -1.62
C SER A 81 -8.42 -29.93 -1.17
N THR A 82 -7.79 -28.79 -1.42
CA THR A 82 -8.39 -27.48 -1.20
C THR A 82 -9.54 -27.31 -2.20
N PRO A 83 -10.75 -26.93 -1.75
CA PRO A 83 -11.87 -26.75 -2.66
C PRO A 83 -11.59 -25.56 -3.59
N THR A 84 -11.59 -25.80 -4.90
CA THR A 84 -11.44 -24.76 -5.94
C THR A 84 -12.62 -23.78 -5.89
N MET A 85 -12.33 -22.49 -5.74
CA MET A 85 -13.31 -21.43 -5.47
C MET A 85 -14.21 -21.04 -6.64
N SER A 86 -13.88 -21.41 -7.87
CA SER A 86 -14.70 -21.10 -9.06
C SER A 86 -16.11 -21.68 -9.00
N SER A 87 -16.38 -22.62 -8.08
CA SER A 87 -17.71 -23.22 -7.89
C SER A 87 -18.56 -22.60 -6.78
N LEU A 88 -18.01 -21.70 -5.94
CA LEU A 88 -18.72 -21.18 -4.75
C LEU A 88 -19.31 -19.76 -4.91
N VAL A 89 -19.04 -19.05 -6.02
CA VAL A 89 -19.43 -17.63 -6.17
C VAL A 89 -20.63 -17.41 -7.11
N SER A 90 -21.25 -18.46 -7.66
CA SER A 90 -22.55 -18.35 -8.35
C SER A 90 -23.72 -18.58 -7.38
N VAL A 91 -23.85 -17.72 -6.37
CA VAL A 91 -25.11 -17.53 -5.64
C VAL A 91 -25.58 -16.10 -5.90
N SER A 92 -26.01 -15.87 -7.15
CA SER A 92 -26.83 -14.70 -7.44
C SER A 92 -28.20 -14.89 -6.78
N ASN A 93 -28.70 -13.87 -6.10
CA ASN A 93 -30.04 -13.75 -5.50
C ASN A 93 -31.18 -13.90 -6.53
N GLY A 94 -31.36 -15.09 -7.12
CA GLY A 94 -32.54 -15.47 -7.88
C GLY A 94 -33.50 -16.18 -6.95
N PHE A 95 -34.63 -15.54 -6.60
CA PHE A 95 -35.77 -16.17 -5.95
C PHE A 95 -36.34 -17.27 -6.86
N PRO A 96 -36.35 -18.56 -6.46
CA PRO A 96 -37.23 -19.55 -7.06
C PRO A 96 -38.45 -19.70 -6.14
N SER A 97 -39.59 -19.25 -6.65
CA SER A 97 -40.89 -19.51 -6.06
C SER A 97 -41.45 -20.79 -6.66
N SER A 98 -41.34 -21.93 -5.95
CA SER A 98 -42.34 -23.02 -6.02
C SER A 98 -41.99 -24.17 -5.06
N ASN A 99 -43.01 -24.53 -4.27
CA ASN A 99 -43.09 -25.63 -3.32
C ASN A 99 -42.55 -26.96 -3.86
N ASP A 100 -41.64 -27.58 -3.11
CA ASP A 100 -41.62 -29.03 -2.99
C ASP A 100 -41.26 -29.45 -1.57
N ALA A 101 -42.17 -30.16 -0.93
CA ALA A 101 -42.13 -30.50 0.48
C ALA A 101 -41.61 -31.92 0.66
N SER A 102 -40.32 -32.08 0.98
CA SER A 102 -39.76 -33.33 1.54
C SER A 102 -38.44 -33.09 2.27
N GLY A 103 -38.54 -32.64 3.53
CA GLY A 103 -37.97 -33.38 4.67
C GLY A 103 -36.44 -33.50 4.83
N GLY A 104 -35.64 -32.51 4.48
CA GLY A 104 -34.26 -32.39 4.96
C GLY A 104 -34.04 -31.00 5.56
N ALA A 105 -33.90 -30.90 6.88
CA ALA A 105 -33.64 -29.62 7.56
C ALA A 105 -32.23 -29.12 7.20
N VAL A 106 -32.09 -28.51 6.03
CA VAL A 106 -30.89 -27.77 5.63
C VAL A 106 -30.84 -26.53 6.51
N SER A 107 -30.08 -26.63 7.61
CA SER A 107 -29.73 -25.50 8.46
C SER A 107 -29.15 -24.41 7.56
N HIS A 108 -29.94 -23.36 7.30
CA HIS A 108 -29.48 -22.21 6.55
C HIS A 108 -28.37 -21.56 7.37
N THR A 109 -27.12 -21.81 6.97
CA THR A 109 -25.95 -21.17 7.55
C THR A 109 -26.08 -19.67 7.31
N ARG A 110 -26.44 -18.94 8.37
CA ARG A 110 -26.52 -17.48 8.32
C ARG A 110 -25.11 -16.94 8.09
N VAL A 111 -24.88 -16.32 6.94
CA VAL A 111 -23.64 -15.59 6.66
C VAL A 111 -23.46 -14.52 7.72
N ARG A 112 -22.32 -14.51 8.43
CA ARG A 112 -22.04 -13.50 9.46
C ARG A 112 -21.76 -12.18 8.78
N MET A 113 -22.41 -11.12 9.25
CA MET A 113 -22.12 -9.77 8.78
C MET A 113 -20.97 -9.19 9.60
N LEU A 114 -19.79 -9.10 8.99
CA LEU A 114 -18.64 -8.43 9.61
C LEU A 114 -18.81 -6.91 9.53
N SER A 115 -18.51 -6.22 10.62
CA SER A 115 -18.32 -4.77 10.61
C SER A 115 -16.98 -4.41 9.95
N LEU A 116 -16.84 -3.18 9.46
CA LEU A 116 -15.59 -2.72 8.84
C LEU A 116 -14.40 -2.85 9.81
N LYS A 117 -14.60 -2.52 11.09
CA LYS A 117 -13.57 -2.68 12.12
C LYS A 117 -13.13 -4.13 12.28
N GLN A 118 -14.08 -5.06 12.42
CA GLN A 118 -13.77 -6.49 12.54
C GLN A 118 -13.06 -7.03 11.28
N MET A 119 -13.46 -6.55 10.10
CA MET A 119 -12.82 -6.92 8.84
C MET A 119 -11.34 -6.48 8.83
N LYS A 120 -11.05 -5.23 9.21
CA LYS A 120 -9.66 -4.72 9.28
C LYS A 120 -8.81 -5.46 10.31
N GLU A 121 -9.36 -5.72 11.50
CA GLU A 121 -8.67 -6.52 12.53
C GLU A 121 -8.30 -7.90 12.00
N LEU A 122 -9.25 -8.57 11.31
CA LEU A 122 -9.03 -9.88 10.71
C LEU A 122 -7.99 -9.82 9.59
N MET A 123 -8.01 -8.79 8.73
CA MET A 123 -6.99 -8.59 7.70
C MET A 123 -5.60 -8.48 8.30
N THR A 124 -5.42 -7.68 9.35
CA THR A 124 -4.14 -7.55 10.06
C THR A 124 -3.66 -8.89 10.63
N GLU A 125 -4.57 -9.68 11.21
CA GLU A 125 -4.23 -11.02 11.70
C GLU A 125 -3.79 -11.96 10.56
N VAL A 126 -4.49 -11.95 9.43
CA VAL A 126 -4.16 -12.77 8.25
C VAL A 126 -2.78 -12.39 7.69
N TYR A 127 -2.49 -11.10 7.50
CA TYR A 127 -1.18 -10.65 7.04
C TYR A 127 -0.06 -11.04 8.01
N ALA A 128 -0.27 -10.88 9.32
CA ALA A 128 0.72 -11.24 10.33
C ALA A 128 0.95 -12.77 10.39
N SER A 129 -0.10 -13.57 10.20
CA SER A 129 0.01 -15.03 10.07
C SER A 129 0.77 -15.42 8.81
N LYS A 130 0.45 -14.78 7.66
CA LYS A 130 1.09 -15.05 6.37
C LYS A 130 2.58 -14.79 6.42
N ALA A 131 3.00 -13.64 6.94
CA ALA A 131 4.41 -13.30 7.08
C ALA A 131 5.20 -14.33 7.90
N LYS A 132 4.61 -14.88 8.97
CA LYS A 132 5.22 -15.97 9.76
C LYS A 132 5.24 -17.29 9.01
N SER A 133 4.21 -17.58 8.23
CA SER A 133 4.15 -18.78 7.38
C SER A 133 5.22 -18.73 6.30
N ASP A 134 5.34 -17.61 5.59
CA ASP A 134 6.31 -17.40 4.53
C ASP A 134 7.74 -17.52 5.06
N ALA A 135 8.05 -16.87 6.20
CA ALA A 135 9.36 -17.02 6.83
C ALA A 135 9.71 -18.48 7.18
N ARG A 136 8.71 -19.27 7.61
CA ARG A 136 8.88 -20.71 7.85
C ARG A 136 9.05 -21.48 6.55
N SER A 137 8.29 -21.16 5.50
CA SER A 137 8.41 -21.81 4.19
C SER A 137 9.77 -21.57 3.57
N THR A 138 10.26 -20.34 3.60
CA THR A 138 11.63 -19.99 3.16
C THR A 138 12.69 -20.73 3.98
N SER A 139 12.49 -20.87 5.30
CA SER A 139 13.46 -21.58 6.16
C SER A 139 13.43 -23.11 5.95
N SER A 140 12.27 -23.67 5.60
CA SER A 140 12.05 -25.12 5.51
C SER A 140 12.14 -25.64 4.07
N GLY A 141 12.26 -24.75 3.09
CA GLY A 141 12.21 -25.10 1.67
C GLY A 141 10.86 -25.60 1.19
N THR A 142 9.75 -25.18 1.82
CA THR A 142 8.40 -25.54 1.38
C THR A 142 7.82 -24.50 0.45
N VAL A 143 6.86 -24.91 -0.39
CA VAL A 143 6.13 -24.03 -1.30
C VAL A 143 5.48 -22.89 -0.52
N MET A 144 5.60 -21.66 -1.03
CA MET A 144 4.88 -20.51 -0.50
C MET A 144 3.42 -20.57 -0.93
N GLU A 145 2.51 -20.41 0.04
CA GLU A 145 1.08 -20.33 -0.24
C GLU A 145 0.73 -18.96 -0.83
N THR A 146 -0.28 -18.90 -1.70
CA THR A 146 -0.91 -17.61 -2.07
C THR A 146 -1.68 -17.04 -0.87
N MET A 147 -1.95 -15.73 -0.83
CA MET A 147 -2.79 -15.13 0.21
C MET A 147 -4.15 -15.85 0.39
N GLN A 148 -4.78 -16.27 -0.71
CA GLN A 148 -6.04 -17.01 -0.68
C GLN A 148 -5.90 -18.39 -0.05
N GLN A 149 -4.88 -19.16 -0.44
CA GLN A 149 -4.59 -20.46 0.15
C GLN A 149 -4.29 -20.31 1.65
N HIS A 150 -3.45 -19.33 2.00
CA HIS A 150 -3.11 -19.08 3.38
C HIS A 150 -4.31 -18.64 4.22
N LEU A 151 -5.27 -17.90 3.66
CA LEU A 151 -6.49 -17.54 4.37
C LEU A 151 -7.22 -18.80 4.88
N TYR A 152 -7.32 -19.85 4.06
CA TYR A 152 -7.92 -21.11 4.50
C TYR A 152 -7.07 -21.83 5.54
N THR A 153 -5.75 -21.87 5.35
CA THR A 153 -4.81 -22.44 6.33
C THR A 153 -4.95 -21.74 7.69
N PHE A 154 -4.99 -20.42 7.71
CA PHE A 154 -5.22 -19.58 8.88
C PHE A 154 -6.56 -19.87 9.56
N LEU A 155 -7.67 -19.89 8.80
CA LEU A 155 -8.99 -20.17 9.34
C LEU A 155 -9.08 -21.60 9.89
N ASN A 156 -8.45 -22.57 9.22
CA ASN A 156 -8.40 -23.95 9.68
C ASN A 156 -7.63 -24.07 11.00
N GLN A 157 -6.49 -23.40 11.13
CA GLN A 157 -5.73 -23.34 12.39
C GLN A 157 -6.52 -22.65 13.51
N LYS A 158 -7.28 -21.59 13.18
CA LYS A 158 -8.03 -20.79 14.17
C LYS A 158 -9.30 -21.49 14.67
N PHE A 159 -10.01 -22.23 13.82
CA PHE A 159 -11.33 -22.80 14.15
C PHE A 159 -11.38 -24.33 14.17
N GLY A 160 -10.50 -25.02 13.45
CA GLY A 160 -10.42 -26.49 13.38
C GLY A 160 -11.59 -27.22 12.69
N LEU A 161 -12.78 -26.60 12.61
CA LEU A 161 -13.97 -27.21 12.01
C LEU A 161 -14.24 -26.68 10.61
N ARG A 162 -14.31 -27.59 9.61
CA ARG A 162 -14.54 -27.25 8.19
C ARG A 162 -15.77 -26.37 7.96
N ALA A 163 -16.87 -26.62 8.67
CA ALA A 163 -18.09 -25.81 8.54
C ALA A 163 -17.88 -24.35 8.95
N LEU A 164 -17.16 -24.11 10.06
CA LEU A 164 -16.82 -22.76 10.51
C LEU A 164 -15.83 -22.09 9.55
N VAL A 165 -14.84 -22.82 9.05
CA VAL A 165 -13.89 -22.29 8.06
C VAL A 165 -14.63 -21.75 6.83
N LEU A 166 -15.58 -22.52 6.28
CA LEU A 166 -16.38 -22.10 5.12
C LEU A 166 -17.31 -20.92 5.45
N GLU A 167 -17.95 -20.92 6.62
CA GLU A 167 -18.81 -19.81 7.08
C GLU A 167 -18.01 -18.49 7.19
N TRP A 168 -16.82 -18.54 7.79
CA TRP A 168 -15.95 -17.37 7.93
C TRP A 168 -15.39 -16.93 6.57
N ALA A 169 -14.92 -17.85 5.72
CA ALA A 169 -14.45 -17.50 4.39
C ALA A 169 -15.53 -16.78 3.58
N GLY A 170 -16.76 -17.29 3.57
CA GLY A 170 -17.89 -16.63 2.90
C GLY A 170 -18.24 -15.26 3.50
N SER A 171 -18.16 -15.12 4.82
CA SER A 171 -18.40 -13.84 5.51
C SER A 171 -17.33 -12.79 5.20
N ILE A 172 -16.07 -13.21 5.03
CA ILE A 172 -14.95 -12.37 4.62
C ILE A 172 -15.15 -11.88 3.19
N LEU A 173 -15.44 -12.77 2.25
CA LEU A 173 -15.68 -12.40 0.85
C LEU A 173 -16.87 -11.42 0.74
N SER A 174 -17.95 -11.71 1.45
CA SER A 174 -19.12 -10.80 1.50
C SER A 174 -18.78 -9.43 2.08
N ALA A 175 -17.88 -9.36 3.07
CA ALA A 175 -17.42 -8.11 3.65
C ALA A 175 -16.49 -7.34 2.70
N VAL A 176 -15.61 -8.05 1.96
CA VAL A 176 -14.79 -7.46 0.90
C VAL A 176 -15.66 -6.78 -0.14
N ASP A 177 -16.64 -7.50 -0.70
CA ASP A 177 -17.55 -6.97 -1.72
C ASP A 177 -18.34 -5.76 -1.21
N ARG A 178 -18.76 -5.79 0.05
CA ARG A 178 -19.51 -4.69 0.67
C ARG A 178 -18.67 -3.44 0.88
N PHE A 179 -17.41 -3.58 1.29
CA PHE A 179 -16.58 -2.44 1.72
C PHE A 179 -15.59 -1.96 0.65
N THR A 180 -15.38 -2.71 -0.44
CA THR A 180 -14.42 -2.38 -1.52
C THR A 180 -14.62 -0.98 -2.13
N THR A 181 -15.85 -0.49 -2.21
CA THR A 181 -16.12 0.87 -2.76
C THR A 181 -15.88 2.01 -1.77
N SER A 182 -15.78 1.69 -0.48
CA SER A 182 -15.70 2.69 0.60
C SER A 182 -14.35 2.70 1.32
N ASP A 183 -13.62 1.60 1.30
CA ASP A 183 -12.36 1.44 2.02
C ASP A 183 -11.30 0.79 1.13
N SER A 184 -10.24 1.54 0.84
CA SER A 184 -9.19 1.16 -0.10
C SER A 184 -8.29 0.03 0.40
N GLU A 185 -8.15 -0.15 1.73
CA GLU A 185 -7.40 -1.29 2.29
C GLU A 185 -8.19 -2.58 2.10
N VAL A 186 -9.51 -2.54 2.29
CA VAL A 186 -10.36 -3.71 2.02
C VAL A 186 -10.40 -4.02 0.53
N ALA A 187 -10.45 -2.99 -0.32
CA ALA A 187 -10.37 -3.15 -1.77
C ALA A 187 -9.06 -3.82 -2.19
N SER A 188 -7.91 -3.34 -1.70
CA SER A 188 -6.61 -3.93 -2.02
C SER A 188 -6.47 -5.35 -1.49
N PHE A 189 -6.99 -5.64 -0.30
CA PHE A 189 -7.02 -7.00 0.25
C PHE A 189 -7.83 -7.96 -0.63
N GLY A 190 -9.00 -7.54 -1.12
CA GLY A 190 -9.80 -8.34 -2.06
C GLY A 190 -9.02 -8.65 -3.34
N LYS A 191 -8.29 -7.66 -3.87
CA LYS A 191 -7.45 -7.81 -5.07
C LYS A 191 -6.26 -8.74 -4.84
N ILE A 192 -5.61 -8.65 -3.67
CA ILE A 192 -4.54 -9.55 -3.25
C ILE A 192 -5.06 -10.98 -3.11
N LEU A 193 -6.24 -11.18 -2.50
CA LEU A 193 -6.88 -12.50 -2.43
C LEU A 193 -7.15 -13.08 -3.83
N SER A 194 -7.53 -12.25 -4.80
CA SER A 194 -7.74 -12.69 -6.18
C SER A 194 -6.46 -12.85 -7.02
N GLY A 195 -5.28 -12.60 -6.43
CA GLY A 195 -4.00 -12.68 -7.13
C GLY A 195 -3.79 -11.59 -8.20
N THR A 196 -4.62 -10.54 -8.24
CA THR A 196 -4.48 -9.45 -9.24
C THR A 196 -3.47 -8.38 -8.84
N ILE A 197 -3.09 -8.34 -7.56
CA ILE A 197 -2.12 -7.39 -7.00
C ILE A 197 -1.13 -8.15 -6.13
N ASP A 198 0.11 -7.66 -6.06
CA ASP A 198 1.16 -8.20 -5.18
C ASP A 198 0.79 -8.11 -3.70
N GLU A 199 1.10 -9.17 -2.95
CA GLU A 199 0.81 -9.24 -1.50
C GLU A 199 1.47 -8.09 -0.72
N GLY A 200 2.62 -7.57 -1.20
CA GLY A 200 3.35 -6.45 -0.61
C GLY A 200 2.70 -5.08 -0.80
N PHE A 201 1.64 -4.95 -1.60
CA PHE A 201 1.03 -3.65 -1.90
C PHE A 201 0.43 -2.95 -0.66
N HIS A 202 -0.09 -3.71 0.31
CA HIS A 202 -0.62 -3.14 1.55
C HIS A 202 0.43 -2.32 2.33
N LEU A 203 1.72 -2.70 2.25
CA LEU A 203 2.82 -1.95 2.87
C LEU A 203 3.02 -0.60 2.17
N LYS A 204 2.87 -0.55 0.84
CA LYS A 204 2.94 0.70 0.06
C LYS A 204 1.79 1.63 0.45
N GLN A 205 0.58 1.12 0.66
CA GLN A 205 -0.56 1.90 1.15
C GLN A 205 -0.32 2.45 2.57
N HIS A 206 0.27 1.65 3.45
CA HIS A 206 0.64 2.11 4.79
C HIS A 206 1.67 3.24 4.73
N GLN A 207 2.75 3.06 3.97
CA GLN A 207 3.79 4.07 3.77
C GLN A 207 3.23 5.37 3.17
N LEU A 208 2.30 5.25 2.21
CA LEU A 208 1.62 6.40 1.63
C LEU A 208 0.83 7.17 2.69
N SER A 209 0.12 6.46 3.57
CA SER A 209 -0.64 7.07 4.67
C SER A 209 0.27 7.81 5.65
N GLU A 210 1.39 7.20 6.04
CA GLU A 210 2.40 7.84 6.91
C GLU A 210 2.98 9.09 6.24
N THR A 211 3.31 9.02 4.95
CA THR A 211 3.83 10.15 4.17
C THR A 211 2.85 11.33 4.17
N VAL A 212 1.55 11.09 3.98
CA VAL A 212 0.53 12.14 4.03
C VAL A 212 0.48 12.82 5.41
N VAL A 213 0.60 12.04 6.50
CA VAL A 213 0.65 12.58 7.87
C VAL A 213 1.89 13.43 8.09
N GLU A 214 3.05 12.98 7.61
CA GLU A 214 4.31 13.72 7.71
C GLU A 214 4.30 15.02 6.91
N LEU A 215 3.75 15.01 5.70
CA LEU A 215 3.61 16.22 4.88
C LEU A 215 2.65 17.22 5.51
N LEU A 216 1.56 16.75 6.11
CA LEU A 216 0.66 17.62 6.87
C LEU A 216 1.37 18.21 8.10
N ARG A 217 2.19 17.44 8.80
CA ARG A 217 3.02 17.94 9.91
C ARG A 217 4.03 19.00 9.43
N ALA A 218 4.70 18.75 8.31
CA ALA A 218 5.66 19.68 7.72
C ALA A 218 4.99 20.99 7.29
N TYR A 219 3.81 20.92 6.68
CA TYR A 219 2.98 22.08 6.36
C TYR A 219 2.61 22.89 7.62
N LEU A 220 2.13 22.24 8.66
CA LEU A 220 1.76 22.93 9.91
C LEU A 220 2.98 23.59 10.57
N LYS A 221 4.14 22.94 10.53
CA LYS A 221 5.40 23.47 11.06
C LYS A 221 5.88 24.69 10.28
N SER A 222 5.79 24.68 8.94
CA SER A 222 6.19 25.82 8.10
C SER A 222 5.26 27.03 8.28
N LYS A 223 3.95 26.80 8.45
CA LYS A 223 2.96 27.87 8.69
C LYS A 223 3.05 28.48 10.09
N HIS A 224 3.60 27.75 11.05
CA HIS A 224 3.60 28.13 12.47
C HIS A 224 5.01 28.03 13.10
N HIS A 225 5.99 28.70 12.51
CA HIS A 225 7.41 28.63 12.91
C HIS A 225 7.70 29.06 14.35
N TYR A 226 6.82 29.84 14.99
CA TYR A 226 6.95 30.22 16.41
C TYR A 226 6.27 29.26 17.40
N ARG A 227 5.57 28.24 16.92
CA ARG A 227 4.89 27.26 17.78
C ARG A 227 5.87 26.18 18.19
N ARG A 228 5.77 25.72 19.45
CA ARG A 228 6.55 24.59 19.96
C ARG A 228 6.08 23.28 19.31
N ASP A 229 6.97 22.29 19.20
CA ASP A 229 6.65 21.01 18.56
C ASP A 229 5.43 20.29 19.19
N ASN A 230 5.20 20.43 20.50
CA ASN A 230 4.00 19.88 21.16
C ASN A 230 2.70 20.56 20.70
N GLU A 231 2.74 21.86 20.43
CA GLU A 231 1.58 22.59 19.89
C GLU A 231 1.32 22.17 18.44
N ILE A 232 2.37 21.97 17.64
CA ILE A 232 2.26 21.40 16.28
C ILE A 232 1.66 19.99 16.32
N ALA A 233 2.12 19.13 17.25
CA ALA A 233 1.59 17.78 17.41
C ALA A 233 0.09 17.79 17.78
N ALA A 234 -0.33 18.70 18.67
CA ALA A 234 -1.75 18.87 19.01
C ALA A 234 -2.58 19.36 17.81
N MET A 235 -2.04 20.28 17.00
CA MET A 235 -2.68 20.75 15.77
C MET A 235 -2.81 19.62 14.74
N LEU A 236 -1.77 18.79 14.60
CA LEU A 236 -1.79 17.62 13.73
C LEU A 236 -2.87 16.62 14.18
N GLN A 237 -2.91 16.26 15.46
CA GLN A 237 -3.95 15.35 15.98
C GLN A 237 -5.37 15.88 15.75
N LYS A 238 -5.57 17.21 15.88
CA LYS A 238 -6.84 17.86 15.55
C LYS A 238 -7.21 17.74 14.06
N ARG A 239 -6.23 17.72 13.16
CA ARG A 239 -6.47 17.48 11.72
C ARG A 239 -6.79 16.02 11.44
N LEU A 240 -6.02 15.09 11.99
CA LEU A 240 -6.20 13.65 11.78
C LEU A 240 -7.59 13.16 12.24
N THR A 241 -8.09 13.72 13.34
CA THR A 241 -9.43 13.40 13.88
C THR A 241 -10.55 14.29 13.34
N GLY A 242 -10.21 15.29 12.52
CA GLY A 242 -11.11 16.34 12.08
C GLY A 242 -11.02 16.61 10.57
N PHE A 243 -10.94 17.90 10.23
CA PHE A 243 -10.94 18.36 8.84
C PHE A 243 -9.58 18.93 8.43
N VAL A 244 -9.23 18.71 7.17
CA VAL A 244 -8.09 19.31 6.45
C VAL A 244 -8.62 20.39 5.51
N TYR A 245 -7.96 21.54 5.48
CA TYR A 245 -8.39 22.71 4.70
C TYR A 245 -7.83 22.69 3.28
N GLU A 246 -8.47 23.42 2.35
CA GLU A 246 -8.09 23.50 0.93
C GLU A 246 -6.62 23.78 0.69
N GLU A 247 -6.05 24.77 1.37
CA GLU A 247 -4.65 25.13 1.23
C GLU A 247 -3.71 23.98 1.68
N GLU A 248 -4.09 23.24 2.72
CA GLU A 248 -3.30 22.15 3.30
C GLU A 248 -3.23 20.97 2.34
N TRP A 249 -4.37 20.49 1.82
CA TRP A 249 -4.36 19.31 0.94
C TRP A 249 -3.91 19.63 -0.48
N ILE A 250 -4.09 20.86 -1.00
CA ILE A 250 -3.53 21.24 -2.32
C ILE A 250 -2.01 21.13 -2.30
N ASP A 251 -1.36 21.63 -1.25
CA ASP A 251 0.10 21.61 -1.14
C ASP A 251 0.62 20.18 -1.00
N ILE A 252 -0.06 19.32 -0.24
CA ILE A 252 0.26 17.89 -0.15
C ILE A 252 0.15 17.21 -1.52
N VAL A 253 -0.96 17.41 -2.26
CA VAL A 253 -1.16 16.80 -3.58
C VAL A 253 -0.08 17.24 -4.56
N ARG A 254 0.24 18.53 -4.62
CA ARG A 254 1.26 19.08 -5.52
C ARG A 254 2.67 18.62 -5.18
N TYR A 255 2.93 18.34 -3.91
CA TYR A 255 4.22 17.80 -3.48
C TYR A 255 4.37 16.34 -3.88
N MET A 256 3.34 15.52 -3.70
CA MET A 256 3.41 14.06 -3.88
C MET A 256 3.29 13.60 -5.32
N TYR A 257 2.51 14.31 -6.14
CA TYR A 257 2.12 13.85 -7.47
C TYR A 257 2.63 14.78 -8.55
N ASN A 258 2.86 14.23 -9.74
CA ASN A 258 3.19 15.03 -10.92
C ASN A 258 2.02 15.97 -11.28
N HIS A 259 2.26 16.91 -12.19
CA HIS A 259 1.25 17.91 -12.54
C HIS A 259 -0.08 17.30 -13.02
N GLN A 260 -0.03 16.28 -13.88
CA GLN A 260 -1.22 15.65 -14.45
C GLN A 260 -2.07 14.98 -13.36
N ASP A 261 -1.44 14.13 -12.54
CA ASP A 261 -2.12 13.41 -11.46
C ASP A 261 -2.62 14.39 -10.38
N SER A 262 -1.86 15.45 -10.10
CA SER A 262 -2.26 16.48 -9.14
C SER A 262 -3.56 17.17 -9.55
N VAL A 263 -3.76 17.46 -10.85
CA VAL A 263 -4.99 18.08 -11.34
C VAL A 263 -6.19 17.17 -11.13
N ILE A 264 -6.05 15.88 -11.45
CA ILE A 264 -7.11 14.87 -11.27
C ILE A 264 -7.48 14.74 -9.79
N LEU A 265 -6.48 14.59 -8.91
CA LEU A 265 -6.70 14.48 -7.47
C LEU A 265 -7.35 15.73 -6.87
N ILE A 266 -6.87 16.93 -7.24
CA ILE A 266 -7.45 18.20 -6.77
C ILE A 266 -8.93 18.28 -7.17
N GLN A 267 -9.29 17.89 -8.40
CA GLN A 267 -10.69 17.87 -8.83
C GLN A 267 -11.53 16.87 -8.03
N ARG A 268 -11.03 15.65 -7.82
CA ARG A 268 -11.71 14.62 -6.99
C ARG A 268 -11.95 15.12 -5.56
N ILE A 269 -10.93 15.70 -4.92
CA ILE A 269 -11.03 16.23 -3.55
C ILE A 269 -11.95 17.45 -3.48
N LYS A 270 -11.97 18.31 -4.52
CA LYS A 270 -12.92 19.44 -4.59
C LYS A 270 -14.37 18.98 -4.65
N GLY A 271 -14.69 17.96 -5.46
CA GLY A 271 -16.03 17.37 -5.50
C GLY A 271 -16.42 16.75 -4.16
N LEU A 272 -15.49 16.09 -3.49
CA LEU A 272 -15.68 15.57 -2.13
C LEU A 272 -15.95 16.70 -1.12
N ALA A 273 -15.19 17.79 -1.16
CA ALA A 273 -15.38 18.96 -0.28
C ALA A 273 -16.74 19.63 -0.49
N GLU A 274 -17.21 19.72 -1.74
CA GLU A 274 -18.54 20.24 -2.07
C GLU A 274 -19.64 19.34 -1.49
N SER A 275 -19.49 18.02 -1.58
CA SER A 275 -20.45 17.08 -0.99
C SER A 275 -20.55 17.21 0.54
N TRP A 276 -19.44 17.53 1.21
CA TRP A 276 -19.40 17.78 2.65
C TRP A 276 -19.98 19.14 3.02
N ALA A 277 -19.76 20.18 2.20
CA ALA A 277 -20.33 21.51 2.43
C ALA A 277 -21.87 21.48 2.44
N VAL A 278 -22.49 20.67 1.58
CA VAL A 278 -23.96 20.48 1.55
C VAL A 278 -24.48 19.78 2.81
N ARG A 279 -23.69 18.87 3.39
CA ARG A 279 -24.08 18.11 4.59
C ARG A 279 -23.97 18.92 5.88
N ASP A 280 -23.00 19.84 5.94
CA ASP A 280 -22.67 20.65 7.12
C ASP A 280 -23.53 21.91 7.26
N ASP A 281 -24.47 22.20 6.33
CA ASP A 281 -25.37 23.35 6.45
C ASP A 281 -26.61 23.01 7.31
N PRO A 282 -26.64 23.38 8.60
CA PRO A 282 -27.78 23.13 9.47
C PRO A 282 -29.03 23.93 9.07
N ALA A 283 -28.88 25.02 8.29
CA ALA A 283 -30.00 25.86 7.88
C ALA A 283 -30.86 25.17 6.80
N GLY A 284 -30.24 24.36 5.93
CA GLY A 284 -30.95 23.59 4.90
C GLY A 284 -31.88 22.49 5.46
N ARG A 285 -31.61 21.98 6.68
CA ARG A 285 -32.46 20.95 7.31
C ARG A 285 -33.73 21.49 7.99
N ARG A 286 -33.88 22.80 8.18
CA ARG A 286 -35.10 23.38 8.79
C ARG A 286 -36.26 23.61 7.83
N GLY A 287 -36.09 23.37 6.53
CA GLY A 287 -37.08 23.78 5.51
C GLY A 287 -38.18 22.78 5.13
N VAL A 288 -38.14 21.52 5.56
CA VAL A 288 -39.04 20.48 5.00
C VAL A 288 -40.07 19.94 6.01
N ALA A 289 -40.06 20.38 7.27
CA ALA A 289 -41.10 20.05 8.24
C ALA A 289 -42.15 21.17 8.33
N ALA A 290 -43.21 20.99 7.55
CA ALA A 290 -44.53 21.62 7.56
C ALA A 290 -44.88 22.61 8.70
N SER A 291 -45.30 23.82 8.31
CA SER A 291 -46.53 24.41 8.85
C SER A 291 -47.14 25.45 7.91
N PRO A 292 -48.41 25.28 7.50
CA PRO A 292 -49.19 26.30 6.80
C PRO A 292 -49.87 27.18 7.86
N VAL A 293 -49.33 28.37 8.13
CA VAL A 293 -50.05 29.37 8.92
C VAL A 293 -50.16 30.67 8.15
N LYS A 294 -51.42 30.99 7.88
CA LYS A 294 -51.95 32.17 7.21
C LYS A 294 -51.57 33.47 7.91
N GLY A 295 -51.39 34.50 7.10
CA GLY A 295 -51.94 35.84 7.36
C GLY A 295 -51.03 36.81 8.09
N GLY A 296 -50.64 37.88 7.39
CA GLY A 296 -49.99 39.04 8.00
C GLY A 296 -49.27 39.91 6.99
N SER A 297 -50.02 40.77 6.30
CA SER A 297 -49.50 41.81 5.40
C SER A 297 -48.81 42.93 6.18
N THR A 298 -47.48 43.02 6.10
CA THR A 298 -46.76 44.26 6.43
C THR A 298 -45.60 44.51 5.46
N SER A 299 -45.56 45.76 5.01
CA SER A 299 -44.86 46.34 3.85
C SER A 299 -43.32 46.19 3.85
N PRO A 300 -42.69 46.02 2.67
CA PRO A 300 -41.23 45.94 2.54
C PRO A 300 -40.59 47.35 2.50
N SER A 301 -39.59 47.57 3.35
CA SER A 301 -38.74 48.77 3.33
C SER A 301 -37.43 48.49 2.58
N PRO A 302 -37.00 49.34 1.63
CA PRO A 302 -35.81 49.12 0.82
C PRO A 302 -34.57 49.56 1.60
N ARG A 303 -33.96 48.63 2.36
CA ARG A 303 -32.64 48.88 2.96
C ARG A 303 -31.53 48.59 1.95
N LYS A 304 -30.90 49.69 1.51
CA LYS A 304 -29.58 49.80 0.87
C LYS A 304 -28.61 48.72 1.37
N GLY A 305 -28.05 47.98 0.42
CA GLY A 305 -27.19 46.83 0.64
C GLY A 305 -25.85 47.18 1.29
N PRO A 306 -25.34 46.29 2.16
CA PRO A 306 -23.93 46.27 2.48
C PRO A 306 -23.18 45.52 1.37
N ALA A 307 -22.11 46.14 0.87
CA ALA A 307 -21.08 45.50 0.06
C ALA A 307 -20.42 44.37 0.87
N ALA A 308 -21.06 43.19 0.87
CA ALA A 308 -20.58 41.99 1.52
C ALA A 308 -19.51 41.36 0.63
N GLY A 309 -18.25 41.61 0.95
CA GLY A 309 -17.16 40.73 0.56
C GLY A 309 -17.44 39.35 1.15
N ALA A 310 -18.15 38.51 0.38
CA ALA A 310 -18.47 37.14 0.74
C ALA A 310 -17.14 36.41 0.92
N LYS A 311 -16.68 36.30 2.18
CA LYS A 311 -15.55 35.45 2.55
C LYS A 311 -15.89 34.07 2.03
N ARG A 312 -15.28 33.70 0.91
CA ARG A 312 -15.48 32.42 0.25
C ARG A 312 -15.23 31.36 1.32
N ALA A 313 -16.29 30.61 1.67
CA ALA A 313 -16.20 29.62 2.74
C ALA A 313 -15.03 28.69 2.41
N GLN A 314 -14.06 28.58 3.33
CA GLN A 314 -12.89 27.73 3.13
C GLN A 314 -13.37 26.29 2.96
N ARG A 315 -12.99 25.66 1.84
CA ARG A 315 -13.32 24.25 1.62
C ARG A 315 -12.51 23.40 2.60
N LYS A 316 -13.17 22.41 3.18
CA LYS A 316 -12.60 21.49 4.19
C LYS A 316 -13.11 20.08 3.94
N VAL A 317 -12.30 19.07 4.22
CA VAL A 317 -12.61 17.64 4.02
C VAL A 317 -12.16 16.86 5.24
N PRO A 318 -12.92 15.85 5.74
CA PRO A 318 -12.42 14.96 6.79
C PRO A 318 -11.11 14.29 6.38
N PHE A 319 -10.14 14.18 7.30
CA PHE A 319 -8.84 13.59 6.98
C PHE A 319 -8.94 12.16 6.43
N ASN A 320 -9.81 11.34 7.03
CA ASN A 320 -10.00 9.95 6.58
C ASN A 320 -10.48 9.87 5.12
N ASP A 321 -11.43 10.73 4.71
CA ASP A 321 -11.93 10.71 3.34
C ASP A 321 -10.89 11.23 2.35
N LEU A 322 -10.11 12.26 2.74
CA LEU A 322 -8.95 12.71 1.96
C LEU A 322 -7.95 11.57 1.76
N LEU A 323 -7.64 10.83 2.82
CA LEU A 323 -6.73 9.69 2.75
C LEU A 323 -7.27 8.58 1.85
N GLN A 324 -8.56 8.25 1.92
CA GLN A 324 -9.18 7.28 1.03
C GLN A 324 -9.03 7.68 -0.45
N VAL A 325 -9.15 8.98 -0.79
CA VAL A 325 -8.93 9.44 -2.18
C VAL A 325 -7.50 9.15 -2.65
N PHE A 326 -6.49 9.41 -1.81
CA PHE A 326 -5.10 9.09 -2.14
C PHE A 326 -4.86 7.59 -2.30
N LEU A 327 -5.39 6.78 -1.38
CA LEU A 327 -5.22 5.33 -1.38
C LEU A 327 -5.90 4.69 -2.59
N PHE A 328 -7.13 5.09 -2.93
CA PHE A 328 -7.82 4.60 -4.12
C PHE A 328 -7.11 5.02 -5.40
N HIS A 329 -6.65 6.27 -5.49
CA HIS A 329 -5.89 6.68 -6.67
C HIS A 329 -4.59 5.88 -6.84
N ASN A 330 -3.88 5.60 -5.74
CA ASN A 330 -2.68 4.77 -5.78
C ASN A 330 -3.00 3.32 -6.19
N LEU A 331 -4.11 2.76 -5.69
CA LEU A 331 -4.62 1.45 -6.10
C LEU A 331 -4.96 1.42 -7.61
N ASP A 332 -5.72 2.40 -8.10
CA ASP A 332 -6.09 2.52 -9.52
C ASP A 332 -4.84 2.54 -10.42
N CYS A 333 -3.85 3.38 -10.08
CA CYS A 333 -2.60 3.48 -10.82
C CYS A 333 -1.82 2.16 -10.80
N HIS A 334 -1.81 1.47 -9.65
CA HIS A 334 -1.13 0.19 -9.52
C HIS A 334 -1.79 -0.90 -10.36
N GLU A 335 -3.13 -0.98 -10.35
CA GLU A 335 -3.88 -1.91 -11.20
C GLU A 335 -3.64 -1.64 -12.69
N GLN A 336 -3.64 -0.38 -13.10
CA GLN A 336 -3.34 -0.02 -14.50
C GLN A 336 -1.94 -0.48 -14.90
N ASN A 337 -0.94 -0.28 -14.03
CA ASN A 337 0.44 -0.70 -14.27
C ASN A 337 0.58 -2.23 -14.38
N LEU A 338 -0.21 -2.99 -13.61
CA LEU A 338 -0.18 -4.45 -13.63
C LEU A 338 -1.12 -5.09 -14.65
N SER A 339 -2.03 -4.32 -15.25
CA SER A 339 -3.14 -4.83 -16.08
C SER A 339 -2.70 -5.81 -17.18
N GLN A 340 -1.61 -5.49 -17.90
CA GLN A 340 -1.06 -6.35 -18.96
C GLN A 340 -0.47 -7.65 -18.41
N LEU A 341 0.24 -7.57 -17.28
CA LEU A 341 0.83 -8.73 -16.62
C LEU A 341 -0.26 -9.67 -16.09
N VAL A 342 -1.27 -9.12 -15.41
CA VAL A 342 -2.40 -9.88 -14.88
C VAL A 342 -3.19 -10.56 -16.01
N ALA A 343 -3.39 -9.88 -17.15
CA ALA A 343 -4.02 -10.49 -18.31
C ALA A 343 -3.22 -11.68 -18.85
N ALA A 344 -1.92 -11.50 -19.06
CA ALA A 344 -1.03 -12.57 -19.54
C ALA A 344 -0.95 -13.75 -18.55
N THR A 345 -0.95 -13.49 -17.24
CA THR A 345 -0.99 -14.56 -16.23
C THR A 345 -2.28 -15.38 -16.32
N ARG A 346 -3.43 -14.75 -16.56
CA ARG A 346 -4.72 -15.45 -16.71
C ARG A 346 -4.80 -16.31 -17.96
N GLU A 347 -4.02 -15.99 -18.99
CA GLU A 347 -3.95 -16.81 -20.21
C GLU A 347 -3.20 -18.13 -19.97
N VAL A 348 -2.21 -18.14 -19.06
CA VAL A 348 -1.43 -19.35 -18.74
C VAL A 348 -1.94 -20.12 -17.52
N ASP A 349 -2.52 -19.43 -16.52
CA ASP A 349 -3.14 -20.04 -15.34
C ASP A 349 -4.61 -20.37 -15.60
N LEU A 350 -4.84 -21.36 -16.47
CA LEU A 350 -6.17 -21.85 -16.78
C LEU A 350 -6.90 -22.44 -15.56
N SER A 351 -6.14 -22.83 -14.53
CA SER A 351 -6.67 -23.41 -13.29
C SER A 351 -7.20 -22.36 -12.32
N GLY A 352 -6.77 -21.09 -12.47
CA GLY A 352 -7.05 -20.02 -11.53
C GLY A 352 -6.55 -20.30 -10.12
N THR A 353 -5.48 -21.09 -9.98
CA THR A 353 -4.91 -21.45 -8.67
C THR A 353 -3.97 -20.36 -8.14
N GLY A 354 -3.51 -19.47 -9.02
CA GLY A 354 -2.48 -18.49 -8.74
C GLY A 354 -1.08 -19.10 -8.64
N LEU A 355 -0.89 -20.35 -9.05
CA LEU A 355 0.39 -21.06 -9.11
C LEU A 355 0.74 -21.37 -10.57
N LEU A 356 1.97 -21.07 -10.97
CA LEU A 356 2.52 -21.32 -12.28
C LEU A 356 3.61 -22.37 -12.16
N ASN A 357 3.56 -23.44 -12.95
CA ASN A 357 4.73 -24.30 -13.14
C ASN A 357 5.77 -23.61 -14.05
N HIS A 358 6.97 -24.20 -14.18
CA HIS A 358 8.06 -23.62 -15.00
C HIS A 358 7.66 -23.39 -16.47
N GLU A 359 6.90 -24.30 -17.08
CA GLU A 359 6.44 -24.15 -18.46
C GLU A 359 5.43 -22.99 -18.62
N GLN A 360 4.47 -22.90 -17.71
CA GLN A 360 3.51 -21.79 -17.67
C GLN A 360 4.21 -20.45 -17.40
N PHE A 361 5.22 -20.43 -16.53
CA PHE A 361 6.01 -19.24 -16.25
C PHE A 361 6.84 -18.81 -17.47
N GLN A 362 7.39 -19.77 -18.22
CA GLN A 362 8.07 -19.48 -19.48
C GLN A 362 7.10 -18.85 -20.50
N GLN A 363 5.94 -19.47 -20.73
CA GLN A 363 4.90 -18.93 -21.63
C GLN A 363 4.45 -17.52 -21.20
N PHE A 364 4.30 -17.29 -19.89
CA PHE A 364 3.99 -15.97 -19.35
C PHE A 364 5.06 -14.93 -19.70
N CYS A 365 6.34 -15.26 -19.51
CA CYS A 365 7.45 -14.38 -19.87
C CYS A 365 7.50 -14.09 -21.37
N GLU A 366 7.31 -15.11 -22.21
CA GLU A 366 7.28 -14.97 -23.67
C GLU A 366 6.14 -14.07 -24.16
N ASN A 367 4.94 -14.18 -23.55
CA ASN A 367 3.79 -13.34 -23.89
C ASN A 367 3.98 -11.87 -23.51
N VAL A 368 4.61 -11.60 -22.36
CA VAL A 368 4.80 -10.24 -21.84
C VAL A 368 6.03 -9.57 -22.44
N HIS A 369 7.14 -10.29 -22.55
CA HIS A 369 8.42 -9.77 -23.01
C HIS A 369 9.08 -10.71 -24.02
N PRO A 370 8.64 -10.67 -25.30
CA PRO A 370 9.16 -11.58 -26.35
C PRO A 370 10.66 -11.47 -26.64
N ALA A 371 11.31 -10.39 -26.20
CA ALA A 371 12.75 -10.19 -26.39
C ALA A 371 13.61 -10.82 -25.28
N MET A 372 13.00 -11.34 -24.21
CA MET A 372 13.72 -12.01 -23.12
C MET A 372 14.27 -13.35 -23.61
N THR A 373 15.54 -13.62 -23.35
CA THR A 373 16.13 -14.89 -23.79
C THR A 373 15.70 -16.05 -22.89
N LEU A 374 15.65 -17.27 -23.43
CA LEU A 374 15.31 -18.46 -22.64
C LEU A 374 16.20 -18.64 -21.40
N ARG A 375 17.49 -18.25 -21.52
CA ARG A 375 18.42 -18.28 -20.39
C ARG A 375 18.02 -17.29 -19.31
N ASP A 376 17.66 -16.06 -19.67
CA ASP A 376 17.22 -15.05 -18.70
C ASP A 376 15.92 -15.49 -18.00
N ILE A 377 15.00 -16.14 -18.75
CA ILE A 377 13.76 -16.69 -18.19
C ILE A 377 14.07 -17.79 -17.17
N GLN A 378 15.00 -18.70 -17.50
CA GLN A 378 15.41 -19.77 -16.57
C GLN A 378 16.10 -19.20 -15.33
N ASP A 379 17.03 -18.24 -15.51
CA ASP A 379 17.72 -17.58 -14.40
C ASP A 379 16.70 -16.85 -13.48
N LEU A 380 15.66 -16.25 -14.06
CA LEU A 380 14.56 -15.64 -13.30
C LEU A 380 13.72 -16.70 -12.57
N ALA A 381 13.35 -17.80 -13.24
CA ALA A 381 12.60 -18.89 -12.65
C ALA A 381 13.34 -19.51 -11.46
N ASP A 382 14.63 -19.79 -11.60
CA ASP A 382 15.49 -20.35 -10.55
C ASP A 382 15.62 -19.38 -9.36
N SER A 383 15.61 -18.06 -9.63
CA SER A 383 15.63 -17.05 -8.56
C SER A 383 14.33 -16.98 -7.78
N LEU A 384 13.19 -17.33 -8.40
CA LEU A 384 11.86 -17.32 -7.78
C LEU A 384 11.52 -18.65 -7.11
N ASP A 385 12.00 -19.76 -7.66
CA ASP A 385 11.85 -21.11 -7.14
C ASP A 385 13.14 -21.56 -6.42
N THR A 386 13.53 -20.80 -5.40
CA THR A 386 14.81 -21.00 -4.68
C THR A 386 14.98 -22.41 -4.07
N HIS A 387 13.89 -23.16 -3.96
CA HIS A 387 13.87 -24.49 -3.36
C HIS A 387 13.58 -25.60 -4.38
N GLY A 388 13.46 -25.29 -5.67
CA GLY A 388 13.19 -26.28 -6.72
C GLY A 388 11.87 -27.01 -6.53
N THR A 389 10.85 -26.30 -6.03
CA THR A 389 9.50 -26.84 -5.82
C THR A 389 8.77 -27.12 -7.13
N GLY A 390 9.23 -26.53 -8.23
CA GLY A 390 8.61 -26.62 -9.54
C GLY A 390 7.43 -25.67 -9.74
N THR A 391 7.15 -24.80 -8.76
CA THR A 391 5.99 -23.90 -8.78
C THR A 391 6.36 -22.50 -8.31
N ILE A 392 5.79 -21.49 -8.97
CA ILE A 392 5.99 -20.07 -8.71
C ILE A 392 4.62 -19.43 -8.52
N THR A 393 4.44 -18.60 -7.47
CA THR A 393 3.19 -17.86 -7.31
C THR A 393 3.07 -16.77 -8.39
N SER A 394 1.88 -16.61 -8.94
CA SER A 394 1.56 -15.54 -9.91
C SER A 394 1.97 -14.15 -9.41
N SER A 395 1.77 -13.86 -8.12
CA SER A 395 2.18 -12.59 -7.51
C SER A 395 3.69 -12.38 -7.52
N CYS A 396 4.49 -13.42 -7.26
CA CYS A 396 5.95 -13.36 -7.36
C CYS A 396 6.40 -13.19 -8.81
N ALA A 397 5.80 -13.94 -9.75
CA ALA A 397 6.07 -13.83 -11.18
C ALA A 397 5.82 -12.42 -11.72
N ILE A 398 4.65 -11.84 -11.41
CA ILE A 398 4.28 -10.47 -11.80
C ILE A 398 5.25 -9.45 -11.21
N THR A 399 5.57 -9.57 -9.91
CA THR A 399 6.47 -8.63 -9.22
C THR A 399 7.87 -8.64 -9.84
N ALA A 400 8.41 -9.84 -10.08
CA ALA A 400 9.75 -10.02 -10.62
C ALA A 400 9.84 -9.49 -12.07
N LEU A 401 8.88 -9.86 -12.91
CA LEU A 401 8.85 -9.41 -14.31
C LEU A 401 8.59 -7.91 -14.43
N SER A 402 7.74 -7.34 -13.58
CA SER A 402 7.52 -5.90 -13.52
C SER A 402 8.80 -5.14 -13.16
N ALA A 403 9.64 -5.69 -12.28
CA ALA A 403 10.93 -5.10 -11.93
C ALA A 403 11.90 -5.18 -13.13
N GLU A 404 11.91 -6.30 -13.85
CA GLU A 404 12.77 -6.50 -15.02
C GLU A 404 12.44 -5.54 -16.16
N LEU A 405 11.16 -5.40 -16.51
CA LEU A 405 10.69 -4.47 -17.55
C LEU A 405 11.08 -3.01 -17.23
N SER A 406 11.11 -2.67 -15.95
CA SER A 406 11.51 -1.34 -15.49
C SER A 406 13.01 -1.11 -15.63
N ARG A 407 13.82 -2.16 -15.48
CA ARG A 407 15.27 -2.12 -15.65
C ARG A 407 15.68 -2.02 -17.12
N GLY A 408 14.95 -2.69 -18.01
CA GLY A 408 15.20 -2.66 -19.46
C GLY A 408 14.91 -1.31 -20.11
N ALA A 409 13.88 -0.59 -19.65
CA ALA A 409 13.46 0.68 -20.21
C ALA A 409 14.49 1.83 -20.10
N GLY A 410 15.55 1.67 -19.28
CA GLY A 410 16.59 2.68 -19.11
C GLY A 410 17.86 2.48 -19.96
N LYS A 411 17.94 1.40 -20.76
CA LYS A 411 19.14 1.04 -21.54
C LYS A 411 19.05 1.35 -23.04
N GLY A 412 17.94 1.90 -23.52
CA GLY A 412 17.75 2.38 -24.89
C GLY A 412 17.68 3.90 -24.92
#